data_AF-A0A846CQN8-F1
#
_entry.id   AF-A0A846CQN8-F1
#
_cell.length_a   1.000
_cell.length_b   1.000
_cell.length_c   1.000
_cell.angle_alpha   90.00
_cell.angle_beta   90.00
_cell.angle_gamma   90.00
#
_symmetry.space_group_name_H-M   'P 1'
#
loop_
_entity.id
_entity.type
_entity.pdbx_description
1 polymer ?
#
loop_
_entity_poly.entity_id
_entity_poly.type
_entity_poly.pdbx_seq_one_letter_code
_entity_poly.pdbx_strand_id
1 'polypeptide(L)'
;MNFLIDYNLTGDAVLFWGTLSAEGWLELLPIRFFTFQDADLPMDSSDRAVWHFAQSNQMILITANRNMIGVDSLEQTIREDNTPTSLPILTIGNPDRLDESSYRQKCATRLIEIVLDLENYLGVGRIFIP
;
A
#
# COMPACT_ATOMS: atom_id res chain seq x y z
N MET A 1 10.64 -6.40 1.86
CA MET A 1 9.55 -5.49 2.25
C MET A 1 8.23 -6.18 1.99
N ASN A 2 7.37 -6.24 3.00
CA ASN A 2 6.04 -6.84 2.87
C ASN A 2 5.02 -5.74 2.60
N PHE A 3 4.09 -6.00 1.69
CA PHE A 3 2.98 -5.11 1.38
C PHE A 3 1.67 -5.82 1.63
N LEU A 4 0.76 -5.14 2.30
CA LEU A 4 -0.63 -5.56 2.40
C LEU A 4 -1.41 -4.90 1.28
N ILE A 5 -1.95 -5.70 0.38
CA ILE A 5 -2.79 -5.25 -0.71
C ILE A 5 -4.22 -5.19 -0.20
N ASP A 6 -4.78 -3.98 -0.23
CA ASP A 6 -6.17 -3.76 0.14
C ASP A 6 -7.12 -4.54 -0.79
N TYR A 7 -8.24 -4.97 -0.22
CA TYR A 7 -9.19 -5.83 -0.93
C TYR A 7 -9.68 -5.22 -2.25
N ASN A 8 -9.85 -3.89 -2.28
CA ASN A 8 -10.26 -3.12 -3.45
C ASN A 8 -9.26 -3.16 -4.63
N LEU A 9 -8.03 -3.63 -4.42
CA LEU A 9 -6.97 -3.71 -5.42
C LEU A 9 -6.60 -5.15 -5.79
N THR A 10 -7.30 -6.17 -5.28
CA THR A 10 -6.89 -7.57 -5.45
C THR A 10 -6.71 -7.98 -6.93
N GLY A 11 -7.58 -7.48 -7.83
CA GLY A 11 -7.45 -7.72 -9.27
C GLY A 11 -6.27 -6.98 -9.90
N ASP A 12 -6.13 -5.68 -9.61
CA ASP A 12 -5.08 -4.83 -10.18
C ASP A 12 -3.69 -5.15 -9.64
N ALA A 13 -3.61 -5.72 -8.43
CA ALA A 13 -2.36 -6.13 -7.80
C ALA A 13 -1.62 -7.19 -8.61
N VAL A 14 -2.33 -8.03 -9.37
CA VAL A 14 -1.70 -9.01 -10.29
C VAL A 14 -0.98 -8.29 -11.42
N LEU A 15 -1.61 -7.28 -12.03
CA LEU A 15 -0.99 -6.47 -13.08
C LEU A 15 0.20 -5.67 -12.53
N PHE A 16 0.04 -5.12 -11.33
CA PHE A 16 1.08 -4.34 -10.68
C PHE A 16 2.30 -5.18 -10.30
N TRP A 17 2.08 -6.38 -9.76
CA TRP A 17 3.13 -7.37 -9.52
C TRP A 17 3.82 -7.79 -10.82
N GLY A 18 3.04 -8.02 -11.88
CA GLY A 18 3.58 -8.31 -13.22
C GLY A 18 4.51 -7.21 -13.74
N THR A 19 4.15 -5.94 -13.54
CA THR A 19 5.03 -4.80 -13.88
C THR A 19 6.33 -4.82 -13.07
N LEU A 20 6.26 -5.00 -11.74
CA LEU A 20 7.46 -5.07 -10.89
C LEU A 20 8.38 -6.22 -11.30
N SER A 21 7.81 -7.37 -11.65
CA SER A 21 8.56 -8.53 -12.14
C SER A 21 9.21 -8.25 -13.49
N ALA A 22 8.46 -7.68 -14.44
CA ALA A 22 8.94 -7.43 -15.80
C ALA A 22 10.08 -6.39 -15.84
N GLU A 23 10.09 -5.45 -14.90
CA GLU A 23 11.16 -4.47 -14.73
C GLU A 23 12.35 -5.00 -13.90
N GLY A 24 12.29 -6.25 -13.43
CA GLY A 24 13.38 -6.90 -12.68
C GLY A 24 13.48 -6.50 -11.21
N TRP A 25 12.56 -5.69 -10.68
CA TRP A 25 12.61 -5.20 -9.30
C TRP A 25 12.52 -6.31 -8.26
N LEU A 26 11.74 -7.36 -8.54
CA LEU A 26 11.56 -8.48 -7.62
C LEU A 26 12.82 -9.37 -7.47
N GLU A 27 13.75 -9.29 -8.43
CA GLU A 27 15.06 -9.97 -8.34
C GLU A 27 16.05 -9.16 -7.49
N LEU A 28 15.87 -7.84 -7.45
CA LEU A 28 16.77 -6.91 -6.75
C LEU A 28 16.33 -6.63 -5.31
N LEU A 29 15.01 -6.58 -5.07
CA LEU A 29 14.43 -6.24 -3.79
C LEU A 29 13.52 -7.36 -3.30
N PRO A 30 13.61 -7.78 -2.03
CA PRO A 30 12.79 -8.85 -1.47
C PRO A 30 11.36 -8.37 -1.18
N ILE A 31 10.62 -7.98 -2.22
CA ILE A 31 9.25 -7.49 -2.16
C ILE A 31 8.28 -8.66 -2.13
N ARG A 32 7.28 -8.61 -1.24
CA ARG A 32 6.22 -9.61 -1.14
C ARG A 32 4.87 -8.94 -0.96
N PHE A 33 3.88 -9.38 -1.72
CA PHE A 33 2.50 -8.91 -1.58
C PHE A 33 1.69 -9.97 -0.82
N PHE A 34 0.85 -9.48 0.09
CA PHE A 34 -0.10 -10.27 0.86
C PHE A 34 -1.47 -9.67 0.64
N THR A 35 -2.44 -10.51 0.30
CA THR A 35 -3.85 -10.13 0.28
C THR A 35 -4.43 -10.23 1.69
N PHE A 36 -5.66 -9.74 1.85
CA PHE A 36 -6.39 -9.91 3.11
C PHE A 36 -6.65 -11.39 3.42
N GLN A 37 -6.85 -12.20 2.37
CA GLN A 37 -7.01 -13.64 2.51
C GLN A 37 -5.72 -14.31 3.02
N ASP A 38 -4.55 -13.91 2.50
CA ASP A 38 -3.25 -14.44 2.98
C ASP A 38 -2.97 -14.06 4.45
N ALA A 39 -3.58 -12.97 4.91
CA ALA A 39 -3.43 -12.38 6.22
C ALA A 39 -4.54 -12.77 7.22
N ASP A 40 -5.50 -13.61 6.82
CA ASP A 40 -6.72 -13.94 7.58
C ASP A 40 -7.49 -12.68 8.08
N LEU A 41 -7.45 -11.60 7.30
CA LEU A 41 -8.10 -10.32 7.60
C LEU A 41 -9.48 -10.24 6.93
N PRO A 42 -10.57 -9.94 7.67
CA PRO A 42 -11.89 -9.79 7.07
C PRO A 42 -11.95 -8.67 6.02
N MET A 43 -12.65 -8.91 4.90
CA MET A 43 -12.77 -7.93 3.80
C MET A 43 -13.50 -6.64 4.20
N ASP A 44 -14.33 -6.70 5.24
CA ASP A 44 -15.09 -5.60 5.83
C ASP A 44 -14.38 -4.94 7.02
N SER A 45 -13.09 -5.25 7.24
CA SER A 45 -12.28 -4.61 8.29
C SER A 45 -12.19 -3.10 8.10
N SER A 46 -12.40 -2.35 9.19
CA SER A 46 -12.31 -0.89 9.21
C SER A 46 -10.91 -0.38 8.87
N ASP A 47 -10.79 0.89 8.44
CA ASP A 47 -9.47 1.47 8.14
C ASP A 47 -8.53 1.43 9.33
N ARG A 48 -9.05 1.68 10.54
CA ARG A 48 -8.27 1.58 11.77
C ARG A 48 -7.73 0.16 12.01
N ALA A 49 -8.57 -0.86 11.85
CA ALA A 49 -8.18 -2.25 12.04
C ALA A 49 -7.10 -2.68 11.03
N VAL A 50 -7.29 -2.34 9.76
CA VAL A 50 -6.32 -2.64 8.69
C VAL A 50 -5.01 -1.90 8.90
N TRP A 51 -5.05 -0.63 9.32
CA TRP A 51 -3.86 0.14 9.63
C TRP A 51 -3.06 -0.50 10.76
N HIS A 52 -3.69 -0.79 11.90
CA HIS A 52 -3.01 -1.43 13.02
C HIS A 52 -2.44 -2.80 12.65
N PHE A 53 -3.18 -3.58 11.86
CA PHE A 53 -2.69 -4.86 11.36
C PHE A 53 -1.42 -4.68 10.53
N ALA A 54 -1.44 -3.78 9.54
CA ALA A 54 -0.29 -3.54 8.68
C ALA A 54 0.94 -3.07 9.48
N GLN A 55 0.76 -2.11 10.39
CA GLN A 55 1.85 -1.58 11.21
C GLN A 55 2.44 -2.65 12.15
N SER A 56 1.58 -3.42 12.82
CA SER A 56 2.02 -4.47 13.76
C SER A 56 2.77 -5.60 13.06
N ASN A 57 2.48 -5.83 11.79
CA ASN A 57 3.13 -6.85 10.96
C ASN A 57 4.26 -6.29 10.07
N GLN A 58 4.64 -5.02 10.24
CA GLN A 58 5.68 -4.35 9.45
C GLN A 58 5.42 -4.43 7.94
N MET A 59 4.18 -4.12 7.55
CA MET A 59 3.70 -4.12 6.18
C MET A 59 3.34 -2.70 5.73
N ILE A 60 3.69 -2.36 4.49
CA ILE A 60 3.20 -1.16 3.83
C ILE A 60 1.83 -1.47 3.21
N LEU A 61 0.79 -0.75 3.62
CA LEU A 61 -0.54 -0.88 3.02
C LEU A 61 -0.58 -0.19 1.65
N ILE A 62 -1.05 -0.89 0.62
CA ILE A 62 -1.37 -0.30 -0.70
C ILE A 62 -2.89 -0.33 -0.85
N THR A 63 -3.50 0.83 -1.12
CA THR A 63 -4.94 0.98 -1.34
C THR A 63 -5.20 1.90 -2.53
N ALA A 64 -6.40 1.87 -3.09
CA ALA A 64 -6.88 2.92 -4.00
C ALA A 64 -8.16 3.59 -3.52
N ASN A 65 -8.77 3.05 -2.46
CA ASN A 65 -10.01 3.57 -1.93
C ASN A 65 -10.18 3.17 -0.45
N ARG A 66 -9.66 4.04 0.43
CA ARG A 66 -9.98 4.09 1.86
C ARG A 66 -10.26 5.53 2.24
N ASN A 67 -11.41 6.01 1.77
CA ASN A 67 -12.00 7.27 2.19
C ASN A 67 -13.27 6.95 2.98
N MET A 68 -13.16 6.19 4.06
CA MET A 68 -14.25 6.17 5.02
C MET A 68 -14.37 7.54 5.67
N ILE A 69 -15.61 7.97 5.95
CA ILE A 69 -15.89 9.18 6.72
C ILE A 69 -16.20 8.74 8.15
N GLY A 70 -15.52 9.32 9.14
CA GLY A 70 -15.79 9.08 10.55
C GLY A 70 -14.56 8.69 11.38
N VAL A 71 -14.82 8.23 12.60
CA VAL A 71 -13.79 7.96 13.63
C VAL A 71 -12.82 6.84 13.25
N ASP A 72 -13.26 5.91 12.40
CA ASP A 72 -12.45 4.81 11.88
C ASP A 72 -12.00 5.05 10.45
N SER A 73 -11.98 6.31 10.01
CA SER A 73 -11.37 6.67 8.72
C SER A 73 -9.86 6.51 8.78
N LEU A 74 -9.26 6.22 7.62
CA LEU A 74 -7.81 6.16 7.51
C LEU A 74 -7.15 7.49 7.91
N GLU A 75 -7.74 8.64 7.56
CA GLU A 75 -7.21 9.95 7.95
C GLU A 75 -7.23 10.13 9.48
N GLN A 76 -8.35 9.82 10.13
CA GLN A 76 -8.45 9.93 11.59
C GLN A 76 -7.49 8.97 12.28
N THR A 77 -7.36 7.75 11.77
CA THR A 77 -6.41 6.74 12.29
C THR A 77 -4.98 7.25 12.20
N ILE A 78 -4.56 7.78 11.04
CA ILE A 78 -3.22 8.37 10.90
C ILE A 78 -3.06 9.55 11.86
N ARG A 79 -4.08 10.38 12.07
CA ARG A 79 -3.97 11.52 12.97
C ARG A 79 -3.77 11.12 14.43
N GLU A 80 -4.46 10.07 14.88
CA GLU A 80 -4.47 9.64 16.29
C GLU A 80 -3.35 8.66 16.61
N ASP A 81 -3.08 7.72 15.71
CA ASP A 81 -2.30 6.51 16.03
C ASP A 81 -0.91 6.49 15.36
N ASN A 82 -0.64 7.38 14.40
CA ASN A 82 0.63 7.44 13.69
C ASN A 82 1.79 7.88 14.60
N THR A 83 2.97 7.31 14.35
CA THR A 83 4.19 7.58 15.11
C THR A 83 5.33 7.95 14.16
N PRO A 84 6.44 8.54 14.65
CA PRO A 84 7.62 8.81 13.82
C PRO A 84 8.23 7.57 13.14
N THR A 85 7.90 6.36 13.62
CA THR A 85 8.39 5.09 13.08
C THR A 85 7.35 4.32 12.27
N SER A 86 6.13 4.84 12.15
CA SER A 86 5.06 4.18 11.40
C SER A 86 5.36 4.13 9.92
N LEU A 87 5.07 2.99 9.28
CA LEU A 87 5.23 2.81 7.85
C LEU A 87 4.20 3.66 7.08
N PRO A 88 4.56 4.22 5.91
CA PRO A 88 3.61 4.97 5.10
C PRO A 88 2.53 4.04 4.53
N ILE A 89 1.36 4.61 4.25
CA ILE A 89 0.33 3.99 3.42
C ILE A 89 0.47 4.54 2.01
N LEU A 90 0.50 3.67 1.02
CA LEU A 90 0.54 4.04 -0.39
C LEU A 90 -0.87 4.02 -0.97
N THR A 91 -1.28 5.13 -1.58
CA THR A 91 -2.56 5.24 -2.28
C THR A 91 -2.35 5.43 -3.77
N ILE A 92 -2.86 4.53 -4.59
CA ILE A 92 -2.94 4.71 -6.04
C ILE A 92 -3.91 5.86 -6.33
N GLY A 93 -3.45 6.90 -7.00
CA GLY A 93 -4.24 8.11 -7.23
C GLY A 93 -5.43 7.92 -8.15
N ASN A 94 -5.32 7.03 -9.13
CA ASN A 94 -6.34 6.74 -10.15
C ASN A 94 -6.31 5.23 -10.53
N PRO A 95 -6.98 4.38 -9.73
CA PRO A 95 -7.00 2.93 -9.97
C PRO A 95 -7.54 2.55 -11.35
N ASP A 96 -8.45 3.34 -11.93
CA ASP A 96 -9.04 3.07 -13.26
C ASP A 96 -7.99 3.06 -14.38
N ARG A 97 -6.81 3.64 -14.14
CA ARG A 97 -5.69 3.70 -15.09
C ARG A 97 -4.65 2.60 -14.85
N LEU A 98 -4.86 1.71 -13.88
CA LEU A 98 -3.97 0.57 -13.65
C LEU A 98 -4.03 -0.44 -14.80
N ASP A 99 -4.90 -0.31 -15.80
CA ASP A 99 -4.85 -1.08 -17.04
C ASP A 99 -3.84 -0.48 -18.07
N GLU A 100 -3.56 0.83 -17.98
CA GLU A 100 -2.53 1.50 -18.75
C GLU A 100 -1.13 1.11 -18.28
N SER A 101 -0.33 0.48 -19.16
CA SER A 101 1.04 0.08 -18.82
C SER A 101 1.88 1.24 -18.31
N SER A 102 1.87 2.38 -19.02
CA SER A 102 2.67 3.55 -18.67
C SER A 102 2.32 4.14 -17.30
N TYR A 103 1.08 3.99 -16.85
CA TYR A 103 0.64 4.45 -15.54
C TYR A 103 1.09 3.49 -14.46
N ARG A 104 0.86 2.17 -14.63
CA ARG A 104 1.39 1.14 -13.70
C ARG A 104 2.89 1.24 -13.50
N GLN A 105 3.65 1.50 -14.56
CA GLN A 105 5.10 1.68 -14.48
C GLN A 105 5.47 2.87 -13.59
N LYS A 106 4.75 3.99 -13.69
CA LYS A 106 4.95 5.14 -12.79
C LYS A 106 4.62 4.80 -11.34
N CYS A 107 3.54 4.07 -11.10
CA CYS A 107 3.22 3.57 -9.75
C CYS A 107 4.36 2.69 -9.21
N ALA A 108 4.93 1.83 -10.07
CA ALA A 108 5.99 0.88 -9.71
C ALA A 108 7.29 1.62 -9.38
N THR A 109 7.74 2.52 -10.27
CA THR A 109 8.90 3.38 -10.02
C THR A 109 8.72 4.13 -8.70
N ARG A 110 7.56 4.74 -8.45
CA ARG A 110 7.33 5.50 -7.22
C ARG A 110 7.34 4.62 -5.96
N LEU A 111 6.79 3.41 -6.03
CA LEU A 111 6.88 2.43 -4.94
C LEU A 111 8.34 2.08 -4.64
N ILE A 112 9.13 1.82 -5.68
CA ILE A 112 10.55 1.46 -5.54
C ILE A 112 11.37 2.60 -4.93
N GLU A 113 11.15 3.84 -5.36
CA GLU A 113 11.76 5.03 -4.75
C GLU A 113 11.48 5.10 -3.24
N ILE A 114 10.24 4.86 -2.84
CA ILE A 114 9.84 4.88 -1.42
C ILE A 114 10.50 3.73 -0.65
N VAL A 115 10.59 2.54 -1.24
CA VAL A 115 11.24 1.38 -0.59
C VAL A 115 12.73 1.62 -0.39
N LEU A 116 13.41 2.19 -1.39
CA LEU A 116 14.85 2.46 -1.33
C LEU A 116 15.21 3.56 -0.33
N ASP A 117 14.29 4.48 -0.06
CA ASP A 117 14.51 5.64 0.82
C ASP A 117 13.51 5.68 1.98
N LEU A 118 13.11 4.49 2.47
CA LEU A 118 12.00 4.33 3.43
C LEU A 118 12.14 5.17 4.69
N GLU A 119 13.37 5.37 5.18
CA GLU A 119 13.64 6.16 6.39
C GLU A 119 13.10 7.60 6.27
N ASN A 120 13.13 8.19 5.08
CA ASN A 120 12.59 9.52 4.81
C ASN A 120 11.05 9.55 4.69
N TYR A 121 10.40 8.39 4.70
CA TYR A 121 8.94 8.25 4.59
C TYR A 121 8.29 7.72 5.88
N LEU A 122 9.06 7.39 6.92
CA LEU A 122 8.51 7.00 8.21
C LEU A 122 7.72 8.15 8.85
N GLY A 123 6.57 7.82 9.42
CA GLY A 123 5.68 8.77 10.07
C GLY A 123 4.99 9.78 9.14
N VAL A 124 5.20 9.72 7.83
CA VAL A 124 4.55 10.61 6.84
C VAL A 124 3.04 10.35 6.75
N GLY A 125 2.57 9.18 7.19
CA GLY A 125 1.16 8.82 7.14
C GLY A 125 0.78 8.27 5.76
N ARG A 126 0.17 9.10 4.91
CA ARG A 126 -0.36 8.67 3.59
C ARG A 126 0.37 9.35 2.44
N ILE A 127 0.79 8.56 1.46
CA ILE A 127 1.46 9.02 0.24
C ILE A 127 0.61 8.60 -0.96
N PHE A 128 0.25 9.56 -1.80
CA PHE A 128 -0.34 9.27 -3.09
C PHE A 128 0.77 8.96 -4.09
N ILE A 129 0.70 7.78 -4.69
CA ILE A 129 1.52 7.40 -5.84
C ILE A 129 0.66 7.51 -7.09
N PRO A 130 1.28 7.72 -8.28
CA PRO A 130 0.59 8.00 -9.52
C PRO A 130 -0.69 7.23 -9.66
#